data_AF-A0A9R0U7B5-F1
#
_entry.id   AF-A0A9R0U7B5-F1
#
_cell.length_a   1.000
_cell.length_b   1.000
_cell.length_c   1.000
_cell.angle_alpha   90.00
_cell.angle_beta   90.00
_cell.angle_gamma   90.00
#
_symmetry.space_group_name_H-M   'P 1'
#
loop_
_entity.id
_entity.type
_entity.pdbx_description
1 polymer ?
#
loop_
_entity_poly.entity_id
_entity_poly.type
_entity_poly.pdbx_seq_one_letter_code
_entity_poly.pdbx_strand_id
1 'polypeptide(L)'
;MSTTDGGGERVKGPEKPMWEFDGRVASMRRDGRDCGYLFVTAETTEPGSAPAFTLEFLRAGAGDTWYYSDRTDPDDYDTIAELSGGEIDWYGTSYSASWLPEGEAREIEAFFDPGKRDKRRLFGRADRTSEARPHVIPDPGT
;
A
#
# COMPACT_ATOMS: atom_id res chain seq x y z
N MET A 1 -33.41 -33.92 -21.81
CA MET A 1 -32.34 -33.31 -22.62
C MET A 1 -32.32 -31.82 -22.31
N SER A 2 -31.12 -31.32 -22.02
CA SER A 2 -30.65 -29.93 -22.14
C SER A 2 -31.14 -28.87 -21.13
N THR A 3 -30.30 -28.74 -20.10
CA THR A 3 -29.77 -27.54 -19.40
C THR A 3 -29.78 -26.23 -20.18
N THR A 4 -29.92 -25.10 -19.46
CA THR A 4 -29.15 -23.82 -19.56
C THR A 4 -29.62 -22.94 -18.38
N ASP A 5 -28.94 -22.96 -17.22
CA ASP A 5 -27.79 -22.12 -16.82
C ASP A 5 -27.99 -20.62 -17.08
N GLY A 6 -28.53 -19.92 -16.07
CA GLY A 6 -28.62 -18.46 -16.02
C GLY A 6 -27.49 -17.91 -15.17
N GLY A 7 -26.32 -17.72 -15.77
CA GLY A 7 -25.18 -17.07 -15.16
C GLY A 7 -25.55 -15.65 -14.71
N GLY A 8 -25.43 -15.40 -13.40
CA GLY A 8 -25.58 -14.07 -12.84
C GLY A 8 -24.43 -13.19 -13.29
N GLU A 9 -24.74 -12.23 -14.16
CA GLU A 9 -23.86 -11.15 -14.55
C GLU A 9 -23.51 -10.34 -13.29
N ARG A 10 -22.30 -10.53 -12.76
CA ARG A 10 -21.75 -9.65 -11.73
C ARG A 10 -21.57 -8.29 -12.38
N VAL A 11 -22.51 -7.38 -12.16
CA VAL A 11 -22.36 -5.96 -12.45
C VAL A 11 -21.09 -5.47 -11.75
N LYS A 12 -20.00 -5.32 -12.51
CA LYS A 12 -18.81 -4.60 -12.05
C LYS A 12 -19.29 -3.18 -11.72
N GLY A 13 -19.21 -2.79 -10.44
CA GLY A 13 -19.36 -1.39 -10.07
C GLY A 13 -18.36 -0.53 -10.85
N PRO A 14 -18.58 0.79 -10.95
CA PRO A 14 -17.64 1.65 -11.67
C PRO A 14 -16.24 1.48 -11.08
N GLU A 15 -15.29 1.06 -11.93
CA GLU A 15 -13.89 0.97 -11.55
C GLU A 15 -13.42 2.38 -11.15
N LYS A 16 -12.83 2.49 -9.96
CA LYS A 16 -12.32 3.77 -9.45
C LYS A 16 -11.25 4.29 -10.40
N PRO A 17 -11.24 5.58 -10.71
CA PRO A 17 -10.24 6.13 -11.62
C PRO A 17 -8.84 6.05 -10.98
N MET A 18 -7.81 5.77 -11.77
CA MET A 18 -6.41 5.59 -11.33
C MET A 18 -5.95 6.67 -10.34
N TRP A 19 -6.24 7.94 -10.62
CA TRP A 19 -5.79 9.08 -9.82
C TRP A 19 -6.38 9.11 -8.40
N GLU A 20 -7.41 8.32 -8.11
CA GLU A 20 -7.90 8.17 -6.73
C GLU A 20 -6.92 7.43 -5.82
N PHE A 21 -5.92 6.73 -6.37
CA PHE A 21 -4.93 5.99 -5.59
C PHE A 21 -3.57 6.66 -5.56
N ASP A 22 -3.30 7.59 -6.47
CA ASP A 22 -2.02 8.30 -6.52
C ASP A 22 -1.76 9.06 -5.20
N GLY A 23 -0.56 8.89 -4.66
CA GLY A 23 -0.13 9.47 -3.38
C GLY A 23 -0.81 8.88 -2.14
N ARG A 24 -1.59 7.79 -2.26
CA ARG A 24 -2.27 7.21 -1.10
C ARG A 24 -1.39 6.25 -0.32
N VAL A 25 -1.59 6.28 1.00
CA VAL A 25 -0.99 5.33 1.94
C VAL A 25 -2.07 4.43 2.52
N ALA A 26 -1.79 3.13 2.61
CA ALA A 26 -2.59 2.17 3.35
C ALA A 26 -1.79 1.50 4.46
N SER A 27 -2.47 1.15 5.57
CA SER A 27 -1.98 0.10 6.47
C SER A 27 -2.19 -1.26 5.80
N MET A 28 -1.14 -2.08 5.83
CA MET A 28 -1.13 -3.43 5.28
C MET A 28 -1.25 -4.45 6.39
N ARG A 29 -2.24 -5.33 6.31
CA ARG A 29 -2.51 -6.36 7.31
C ARG A 29 -2.50 -7.76 6.71
N ARG A 30 -2.11 -8.72 7.53
CA ARG A 30 -2.17 -10.14 7.21
C ARG A 30 -2.56 -10.92 8.45
N ASP A 31 -3.48 -11.87 8.31
CA ASP A 31 -3.95 -12.71 9.42
C ASP A 31 -4.41 -11.86 10.64
N GLY A 32 -5.00 -10.70 10.36
CA GLY A 32 -5.48 -9.73 11.35
C GLY A 32 -4.38 -8.85 12.00
N ARG A 33 -3.11 -9.00 11.62
CA ARG A 33 -1.97 -8.26 12.20
C ARG A 33 -1.46 -7.19 11.25
N ASP A 34 -1.12 -6.03 11.80
CA ASP A 34 -0.42 -4.97 11.06
C ASP A 34 0.97 -5.45 10.64
N CYS A 35 1.25 -5.33 9.34
CA CYS A 35 2.47 -5.78 8.70
C CYS A 35 3.29 -4.62 8.13
N GLY A 36 2.73 -3.42 8.08
CA GLY A 36 3.42 -2.21 7.62
C GLY A 36 2.53 -1.33 6.77
N TYR A 37 3.13 -0.62 5.81
CA TYR A 37 2.44 0.40 5.03
C TYR A 37 2.71 0.25 3.54
N LEU A 38 1.68 0.47 2.74
CA LEU A 38 1.75 0.55 1.28
C LEU A 38 1.65 2.01 0.87
N PHE A 39 2.52 2.46 -0.02
CA PHE A 39 2.41 3.73 -0.73
C PHE A 39 2.21 3.47 -2.22
N VAL A 40 1.34 4.26 -2.84
CA VAL A 40 0.95 4.11 -4.25
C VAL A 40 1.35 5.35 -5.01
N THR A 41 2.14 5.18 -6.06
CA THR A 41 2.41 6.20 -7.07
C THR A 41 1.77 5.74 -8.38
N ALA A 42 0.96 6.60 -8.99
CA ALA A 42 0.38 6.33 -10.30
C ALA A 42 1.00 7.26 -11.34
N GLU A 43 1.60 6.69 -12.38
CA GLU A 43 2.17 7.44 -13.48
C GLU A 43 1.24 7.36 -14.69
N THR A 44 0.88 8.53 -15.23
CA THR A 44 0.19 8.58 -16.52
C THR A 44 1.23 8.39 -17.61
N THR A 45 1.24 7.21 -18.22
CA THR A 45 1.99 6.97 -19.46
C THR A 45 1.26 7.61 -20.64
N GLU A 46 1.92 7.65 -21.80
CA GLU A 46 1.45 8.35 -23.02
C GLU A 46 -0.05 8.15 -23.32
N PRO A 47 -0.73 9.11 -23.98
CA PRO A 47 -2.13 8.98 -24.32
C PRO A 47 -2.45 7.66 -25.03
N GLY A 48 -3.28 6.82 -24.40
CA GLY A 48 -3.67 5.49 -24.93
C GLY A 48 -2.94 4.31 -24.29
N SER A 49 -1.97 4.55 -23.40
CA SER A 49 -1.30 3.51 -22.62
C SER A 49 -2.08 3.15 -21.34
N ALA A 50 -1.88 1.92 -20.86
CA ALA A 50 -2.41 1.48 -19.59
C ALA A 50 -1.75 2.27 -18.43
N PRO A 51 -2.51 2.58 -17.37
CA PRO A 51 -1.98 3.26 -16.20
C PRO A 51 -0.84 2.44 -15.56
N ALA A 52 0.30 3.06 -15.30
CA ALA A 52 1.42 2.40 -14.63
C ALA A 52 1.37 2.72 -13.13
N PHE A 53 1.41 1.69 -12.29
CA PHE A 53 1.49 1.86 -10.85
C PHE A 53 2.86 1.42 -10.33
N THR A 54 3.41 2.22 -9.44
CA THR A 54 4.48 1.80 -8.54
C THR A 54 3.90 1.68 -7.15
N LEU A 55 3.95 0.45 -6.62
CA LEU A 55 3.58 0.13 -5.27
C LEU A 55 4.85 0.00 -4.43
N GLU A 56 4.89 0.66 -3.29
CA GLU A 56 6.01 0.59 -2.36
C GLU A 56 5.51 0.07 -1.01
N PHE A 57 6.13 -1.00 -0.50
CA PHE A 57 5.76 -1.63 0.75
C PHE A 57 6.90 -1.51 1.77
N LEU A 58 6.66 -0.73 2.81
CA LEU A 58 7.47 -0.68 4.02
C LEU A 58 6.92 -1.68 5.05
N ARG A 59 7.56 -2.84 5.18
CA ARG A 59 7.11 -3.97 5.99
C ARG A 59 7.85 -4.05 7.33
N ALA A 60 7.09 -4.29 8.40
CA ALA A 60 7.64 -4.58 9.72
C ALA A 60 8.39 -5.93 9.72
N GLY A 61 9.58 -5.93 10.31
CA GLY A 61 10.45 -7.07 10.48
C GLY A 61 10.45 -7.61 11.91
N ALA A 62 11.42 -8.48 12.21
CA ALA A 62 11.66 -8.91 13.58
C ALA A 62 12.32 -7.77 14.39
N GLY A 63 11.84 -7.58 15.63
CA GLY A 63 12.27 -6.49 16.50
C GLY A 63 11.85 -5.14 15.95
N ASP A 64 12.76 -4.16 15.95
CA ASP A 64 12.50 -2.81 15.44
C ASP A 64 12.86 -2.66 13.94
N THR A 65 13.12 -3.77 13.24
CA THR A 65 13.60 -3.71 11.85
C THR A 65 12.45 -3.43 10.88
N TRP A 66 12.71 -2.64 9.84
CA TRP A 66 11.79 -2.44 8.72
C TRP A 66 12.46 -2.82 7.41
N TYR A 67 11.66 -3.37 6.49
CA TYR A 67 12.08 -3.83 5.18
C TYR A 67 11.32 -3.06 4.10
N TYR A 68 12.03 -2.50 3.15
CA TYR A 68 11.45 -1.86 1.98
C TYR A 68 11.48 -2.83 0.80
N SER A 69 10.39 -2.85 0.03
CA SER A 69 10.31 -3.48 -1.29
C SER A 69 9.33 -2.72 -2.15
N ASP A 70 9.51 -2.71 -3.46
CA ASP A 70 8.54 -2.18 -4.42
C ASP A 70 8.09 -3.25 -5.42
N ARG A 71 7.00 -2.94 -6.10
CA ARG A 71 6.46 -3.65 -7.26
C ARG A 71 6.01 -2.58 -8.25
N THR A 72 6.69 -2.50 -9.37
CA THR A 72 6.22 -1.76 -10.54
C THR A 72 5.73 -2.79 -11.53
N ASP A 73 4.45 -2.73 -11.88
CA ASP A 73 3.91 -3.60 -12.92
C ASP A 73 3.30 -2.76 -14.04
N PRO A 74 4.02 -2.59 -15.16
CA PRO A 74 3.55 -1.78 -16.28
C PRO A 74 2.46 -2.48 -17.11
N ASP A 75 2.26 -3.79 -16.94
CA ASP A 75 1.33 -4.61 -17.72
C ASP A 75 0.15 -5.13 -16.86
N ASP A 76 0.08 -4.77 -15.58
CA ASP A 76 -0.90 -5.32 -14.64
C ASP A 76 -2.23 -4.57 -14.68
N TYR A 77 -3.17 -5.18 -15.39
CA TYR A 77 -4.57 -4.77 -15.42
C TYR A 77 -5.29 -5.05 -14.08
N ASP A 78 -4.73 -5.89 -13.20
CA ASP A 78 -5.36 -6.29 -11.95
C ASP A 78 -5.00 -5.35 -10.78
N THR A 79 -3.92 -4.57 -10.85
CA THR A 79 -3.53 -3.62 -9.78
C THR A 79 -4.67 -2.65 -9.42
N ILE A 80 -5.44 -2.13 -10.38
CA ILE A 80 -6.60 -1.27 -10.05
C ILE A 80 -7.67 -2.05 -9.27
N ALA A 81 -7.90 -3.31 -9.62
CA ALA A 81 -8.86 -4.16 -8.93
C ALA A 81 -8.37 -4.50 -7.51
N GLU A 82 -7.08 -4.78 -7.33
CA GLU A 82 -6.44 -4.99 -6.02
C GLU A 82 -6.61 -3.75 -5.13
N LEU A 83 -6.22 -2.57 -5.64
CA LEU A 83 -6.31 -1.29 -4.92
C LEU A 83 -7.77 -0.93 -4.57
N SER A 84 -8.70 -1.17 -5.49
CA SER A 84 -10.13 -0.92 -5.27
C SER A 84 -10.75 -1.90 -4.27
N GLY A 85 -10.33 -3.17 -4.32
CA GLY A 85 -10.79 -4.22 -3.43
C GLY A 85 -10.16 -4.18 -2.04
N GLY A 86 -9.00 -3.52 -1.90
CA GLY A 86 -8.22 -3.52 -0.67
C GLY A 86 -7.57 -4.87 -0.38
N GLU A 87 -7.34 -5.69 -1.40
CA GLU A 87 -6.65 -6.98 -1.30
C GLU A 87 -5.48 -6.96 -2.29
N ILE A 88 -4.25 -6.97 -1.78
CA ILE A 88 -3.02 -6.77 -2.54
C ILE A 88 -2.22 -8.07 -2.54
N ASP A 89 -1.90 -8.62 -3.71
CA ASP A 89 -0.97 -9.74 -3.81
C ASP A 89 0.48 -9.28 -3.87
N TRP A 90 1.23 -9.50 -2.80
CA TRP A 90 2.65 -9.18 -2.75
C TRP A 90 3.48 -10.43 -3.00
N TYR A 91 3.80 -10.69 -4.27
CA TYR A 91 4.60 -11.85 -4.71
C TYR A 91 4.04 -13.20 -4.22
N GLY A 92 2.73 -13.43 -4.44
CA GLY A 92 2.02 -14.64 -4.01
C GLY A 92 1.63 -14.65 -2.53
N THR A 93 1.75 -13.52 -1.84
CA THR A 93 1.26 -13.35 -0.47
C THR A 93 0.20 -12.25 -0.44
N SER A 94 -1.04 -12.62 -0.10
CA SER A 94 -2.14 -11.67 0.00
C SER A 94 -2.11 -10.85 1.29
N TYR A 95 -2.38 -9.56 1.16
CA TYR A 95 -2.52 -8.59 2.25
C TYR A 95 -3.82 -7.81 2.11
N SER A 96 -4.51 -7.55 3.22
CA SER A 96 -5.62 -6.60 3.24
C SER A 96 -5.09 -5.19 3.47
N ALA A 97 -5.45 -4.25 2.61
CA ALA A 97 -5.09 -2.84 2.68
C ALA A 97 -6.25 -2.00 3.26
N SER A 98 -5.93 -1.14 4.22
CA SER A 98 -6.86 -0.15 4.78
C SER A 98 -6.29 1.24 4.57
N TRP A 99 -6.93 2.03 3.70
CA TRP A 99 -6.48 3.37 3.36
C TRP A 99 -6.48 4.31 4.56
N LEU A 100 -5.36 4.97 4.80
CA LEU A 100 -5.21 5.89 5.91
C LEU A 100 -5.89 7.23 5.61
N PRO A 101 -6.35 7.95 6.66
CA PRO A 101 -6.70 9.36 6.55
C PRO A 101 -5.50 10.21 6.13
N GLU A 102 -5.74 11.34 5.45
CA GLU A 102 -4.69 12.20 4.88
C GLU A 102 -3.60 12.61 5.89
N GLY A 103 -3.99 12.95 7.13
CA GLY A 103 -3.04 13.35 8.16
C GLY A 103 -2.06 12.23 8.55
N GLU A 104 -2.57 11.02 8.78
CA GLU A 104 -1.74 9.84 9.08
C GLU A 104 -0.92 9.42 7.85
N ALA A 105 -1.52 9.48 6.66
CA ALA A 105 -0.83 9.16 5.41
C ALA A 105 0.41 10.03 5.20
N ARG A 106 0.30 11.35 5.44
CA ARG A 106 1.40 12.29 5.24
C ARG A 106 2.59 12.05 6.18
N GLU A 107 2.34 11.63 7.42
CA GLU A 107 3.41 11.25 8.35
C GLU A 107 4.17 10.02 7.84
N ILE A 108 3.44 9.07 7.25
CA ILE A 108 4.01 7.82 6.75
C ILE A 108 4.69 7.98 5.39
N GLU A 109 4.13 8.81 4.50
CA GLU A 109 4.68 9.12 3.17
C GLU A 109 6.13 9.59 3.24
N ALA A 110 6.49 10.32 4.30
CA ALA A 110 7.87 10.77 4.54
C ALA A 110 8.89 9.62 4.64
N PHE A 111 8.48 8.39 4.95
CA PHE A 111 9.37 7.21 4.96
C PHE A 111 9.59 6.60 3.57
N PHE A 112 8.75 6.96 2.59
CA PHE A 112 8.88 6.57 1.20
C PHE A 112 9.68 7.58 0.38
N ASP A 113 10.11 8.70 0.94
CA ASP A 113 10.96 9.67 0.23
C ASP A 113 12.36 9.06 -0.10
N PRO A 114 12.76 8.97 -1.39
CA PRO A 114 14.07 8.46 -1.82
C PRO A 114 15.27 9.05 -1.07
N GLY A 115 15.21 10.35 -0.73
CA GLY A 115 16.28 11.02 0.02
C GLY A 115 16.43 10.54 1.47
N LYS A 116 15.41 9.84 2.00
CA LYS A 116 15.37 9.27 3.35
C LYS A 116 15.51 7.74 3.35
N ARG A 117 15.40 7.07 2.19
CA ARG A 117 15.53 5.61 2.01
C ARG A 117 16.93 5.07 2.34
N ASP A 118 17.98 5.91 2.33
CA ASP A 118 19.39 5.47 2.53
C ASP A 118 19.75 5.09 3.98
N LYS A 119 18.83 5.23 4.93
CA LYS A 119 19.02 4.80 6.32
C LYS A 119 18.53 3.36 6.51
N ARG A 120 19.27 2.40 5.96
CA ARG A 120 19.15 0.99 6.37
C ARG A 120 19.32 0.94 7.90
N ARG A 121 18.24 0.57 8.62
CA ARG A 121 17.97 0.73 10.07
C ARG A 121 17.22 2.03 10.42
N LEU A 122 15.98 2.16 9.96
CA LEU A 122 15.14 3.30 10.35
C LEU A 122 14.52 3.18 11.74
N PHE A 123 14.49 2.01 12.38
CA PHE A 123 14.11 1.91 13.79
C PHE A 123 14.97 0.90 14.53
N GLY A 124 15.45 1.33 15.69
CA GLY A 124 16.28 0.57 16.59
C GLY A 124 16.53 1.48 17.77
N ARG A 125 15.72 1.29 18.84
CA ARG A 125 15.67 2.06 20.10
C ARG A 125 14.92 3.40 19.97
N ALA A 126 13.92 3.78 20.77
CA ALA A 126 13.36 3.40 22.07
C ALA A 126 11.82 3.62 21.99
N ASP A 127 10.90 3.09 22.81
CA ASP A 127 10.90 2.76 24.22
C ASP A 127 9.80 1.70 24.46
N ARG A 128 9.99 0.85 25.46
CA ARG A 128 9.07 -0.22 25.83
C ARG A 128 7.91 0.36 26.62
N THR A 129 6.84 0.81 25.96
CA THR A 129 5.46 0.68 26.49
C THR A 129 4.46 1.09 25.41
N SER A 130 3.42 0.27 25.26
CA SER A 130 2.22 0.45 24.43
C SER A 130 2.37 0.24 22.92
N GLU A 131 1.61 -0.75 22.46
CA GLU A 131 0.91 -0.85 21.16
C GLU A 131 1.65 -0.32 19.91
N ALA A 132 1.99 -1.25 19.02
CA ALA A 132 2.72 -1.06 17.77
C ALA A 132 2.10 0.00 16.83
N ARG A 133 2.32 1.27 17.15
CA ARG A 133 2.21 2.42 16.26
C ARG A 133 3.57 3.13 16.28
N PRO A 134 4.09 3.59 15.14
CA PRO A 134 5.26 4.45 15.13
C PRO A 134 4.92 5.71 15.94
N HIS A 135 5.57 5.86 17.10
CA HIS A 135 5.39 7.06 17.93
C HIS A 135 6.19 8.19 17.28
N VAL A 136 5.51 9.07 16.54
CA VAL A 136 6.08 10.32 16.04
C VAL A 136 6.34 11.20 17.27
N ILE A 137 7.62 11.46 17.58
CA ILE A 137 7.98 12.51 18.54
C ILE A 137 7.98 13.82 17.75
N PRO A 138 7.04 14.75 18.00
CA PRO A 138 7.10 16.06 17.38
C PRO A 138 8.37 16.77 17.85
N ASP A 139 9.15 17.27 16.88
CA ASP A 139 10.34 18.09 17.13
C ASP A 139 9.92 19.34 17.94
N PRO A 140 10.42 19.53 19.18
CA PRO A 140 10.20 20.78 19.90
C PRO A 140 11.11 21.83 19.28
N GLY A 141 10.58 22.49 18.24
CA GLY A 141 11.24 23.57 17.52
C GLY A 141 11.98 24.53 18.44
N THR A 142 13.22 24.82 18.07
CA THR A 142 14.07 25.83 18.71
C THR A 142 13.88 27.19 18.01
#